data_AF-A0A955VRK7-F1
#
_entry.id   AF-A0A955VRK7-F1
#
_cell.length_a   1.000
_cell.length_b   1.000
_cell.length_c   1.000
_cell.angle_alpha   90.00
_cell.angle_beta   90.00
_cell.angle_gamma   90.00
#
_symmetry.space_group_name_H-M   'P 1'
#
loop_
_entity.id
_entity.type
_entity.pdbx_description
1 polymer ?
#
loop_
_entity_poly.entity_id
_entity_poly.type
_entity_poly.pdbx_seq_one_letter_code
_entity_poly.pdbx_strand_id
1 'polypeptide(L)' 'MARQFDSIGDDHRRFIEDQHIFFCGTAAPDGRVNISPKGMDSLRVAGSNRILWMNLTGSGNETAGHLL' A
#
# COMPACT_ATOMS: atom_id res chain seq x y z
N MET A 1 -0.85 5.50 -23.08
CA MET A 1 -1.62 4.68 -22.10
C MET A 1 -0.71 3.63 -21.52
N ALA A 2 -0.88 3.29 -20.24
CA ALA A 2 -0.11 2.21 -19.60
C ALA A 2 -0.75 0.84 -19.90
N ARG A 3 0.05 -0.23 -19.82
CA ARG A 3 -0.43 -1.62 -19.93
C ARG A 3 -1.19 -2.00 -18.65
N GLN A 4 -2.36 -2.61 -18.82
CA GLN A 4 -3.12 -3.21 -17.72
C GLN A 4 -2.83 -4.71 -17.63
N PHE A 5 -2.88 -5.26 -16.43
CA PHE A 5 -2.62 -6.67 -16.14
C PHE A 5 -3.72 -7.21 -15.23
N ASP A 6 -4.13 -8.45 -15.46
CA ASP A 6 -5.19 -9.10 -14.66
C ASP A 6 -4.72 -9.54 -13.27
N SER A 7 -3.40 -9.60 -13.05
CA SER A 7 -2.80 -9.98 -11.78
C SER A 7 -1.35 -9.51 -11.58
N ILE A 8 -0.89 -9.60 -10.33
CA ILE A 8 0.50 -9.44 -9.92
C ILE A 8 1.29 -10.67 -10.39
N GLY A 9 1.92 -10.55 -11.57
CA GLY A 9 2.89 -11.52 -12.06
C GLY A 9 4.25 -11.43 -11.34
N ASP A 10 5.16 -12.32 -11.70
CA ASP A 10 6.47 -12.45 -11.05
C ASP A 10 7.31 -11.17 -11.13
N ASP A 11 7.29 -10.49 -12.29
CA ASP A 11 8.00 -9.21 -12.46
C ASP A 11 7.44 -8.12 -11.54
N HIS A 12 6.11 -8.04 -11.38
CA HIS A 12 5.48 -7.09 -10.47
C HIS A 12 5.83 -7.41 -9.01
N ARG A 13 5.77 -8.70 -8.64
CA ARG A 13 6.12 -9.16 -7.30
C ARG A 13 7.55 -8.78 -6.95
N ARG A 14 8.51 -9.13 -7.83
CA ARG A 14 9.92 -8.80 -7.62
C ARG A 14 10.13 -7.29 -7.48
N PHE A 15 9.50 -6.51 -8.35
CA PHE A 15 9.55 -5.05 -8.25
C PHE A 15 9.04 -4.56 -6.89
N ILE A 16 7.88 -5.04 -6.43
CA ILE A 16 7.30 -4.66 -5.14
C ILE A 16 8.21 -5.06 -3.97
N GLU A 17 8.76 -6.27 -3.99
CA GLU A 17 9.62 -6.81 -2.93
C GLU A 17 10.96 -6.09 -2.84
N ASP A 18 11.46 -5.52 -3.94
CA ASP A 18 12.69 -4.71 -3.98
C ASP A 18 12.49 -3.28 -3.41
N GLN A 19 11.25 -2.84 -3.11
CA GLN A 19 10.99 -1.48 -2.64
C GLN A 19 11.14 -1.32 -1.12
N HIS A 20 12.00 -0.41 -0.69
CA HIS A 20 12.15 -0.03 0.74
C HIS A 20 11.02 0.87 1.26
N ILE A 21 10.28 1.51 0.35
CA ILE A 21 9.23 2.48 0.65
C ILE A 21 8.07 2.28 -0.32
N PHE A 22 6.85 2.45 0.17
CA PHE A 22 5.63 2.52 -0.63
C PHE A 22 4.71 3.60 -0.06
N PHE A 23 3.69 3.99 -0.82
CA PHE A 23 2.73 4.99 -0.38
C PHE A 23 1.35 4.36 -0.25
N CYS A 24 0.71 4.58 0.89
CA CYS A 24 -0.67 4.17 1.12
C CYS A 24 -1.57 5.40 1.00
N GLY A 25 -2.46 5.39 0.02
CA GLY A 25 -3.48 6.42 -0.17
C GLY A 25 -4.82 5.99 0.41
N THR A 26 -5.38 6.78 1.32
CA THR A 26 -6.71 6.55 1.88
C THR A 26 -7.59 7.79 1.77
N ALA A 27 -8.89 7.57 1.61
CA ALA A 27 -9.91 8.61 1.64
C ALA A 27 -11.00 8.21 2.62
N ALA A 28 -11.30 9.08 3.59
CA ALA A 28 -12.48 8.97 4.44
C ALA A 28 -13.75 9.33 3.64
N PRO A 29 -14.96 9.08 4.18
CA PRO A 29 -16.22 9.48 3.53
C PRO A 29 -16.28 10.97 3.20
N ASP A 30 -15.64 11.82 4.01
CA ASP A 30 -15.50 13.25 3.85
C ASP A 30 -14.06 13.72 4.11
N GLY A 31 -13.76 14.98 3.77
CA GLY A 31 -12.45 15.58 4.00
C GLY A 31 -11.46 15.40 2.84
N ARG A 32 -10.18 15.19 3.17
CA ARG A 32 -9.05 15.17 2.21
C ARG A 32 -8.52 13.75 2.03
N VAL A 33 -7.94 13.49 0.86
CA VAL A 33 -7.13 12.28 0.64
C VAL A 33 -5.84 12.40 1.45
N ASN A 34 -5.49 11.34 2.16
CA ASN A 34 -4.22 11.18 2.83
C ASN A 34 -3.32 10.26 2.00
N ILE A 35 -2.07 10.66 1.78
CA ILE A 35 -1.03 9.84 1.16
C ILE A 35 0.10 9.71 2.18
N SER A 36 0.23 8.53 2.78
CA SER A 36 1.24 8.28 3.81
C SER A 36 2.39 7.44 3.26
N PRO A 37 3.66 7.88 3.40
CA PRO A 37 4.79 7.01 3.16
C PRO A 37 4.81 5.89 4.22
N LYS A 38 4.97 4.66 3.75
CA LYS A 38 5.15 3.45 4.55
C LYS A 38 6.46 2.80 4.10
N GLY A 39 7.10 2.03 4.96
CA GLY A 39 8.36 1.39 4.64
C GLY A 39 8.66 0.30 5.65
N MET A 40 9.95 0.02 5.85
CA MET A 40 10.39 -1.17 6.59
C MET A 40 9.90 -2.45 5.92
N ASP A 41 10.11 -3.57 6.59
CA ASP A 41 9.67 -4.88 6.13
C ASP A 41 8.16 -5.09 6.39
N SER A 42 7.31 -4.26 5.78
CA SER A 42 5.88 -4.17 6.12
C SER A 42 4.91 -4.43 4.97
N LEU A 43 5.39 -4.81 3.77
CA LEU A 43 4.55 -5.14 2.60
C LEU A 43 4.84 -6.57 2.10
N ARG A 44 3.80 -7.33 1.76
CA ARG A 44 3.87 -8.70 1.21
C ARG A 44 2.88 -8.91 0.08
N VAL A 45 3.30 -9.64 -0.95
CA VAL A 45 2.39 -10.20 -1.97
C VAL A 45 1.89 -11.57 -1.49
N ALA A 46 0.66 -11.61 -1.01
CA ALA A 46 0.02 -12.80 -0.44
C ALA A 46 -0.74 -13.66 -1.46
N GLY A 47 -0.84 -13.21 -2.72
CA GLY A 47 -1.47 -13.96 -3.81
C GLY A 47 -1.46 -13.16 -5.12
N SER A 48 -2.04 -13.72 -6.18
CA SER A 48 -2.07 -13.10 -7.52
C SER A 48 -2.73 -11.72 -7.52
N ASN A 49 -3.72 -11.48 -6.65
CA ASN A 49 -4.45 -10.21 -6.52
C ASN A 49 -4.59 -9.80 -5.05
N ARG A 50 -3.60 -10.15 -4.22
CA ARG A 50 -3.67 -9.88 -2.79
C ARG A 50 -2.32 -9.44 -2.26
N ILE A 51 -2.33 -8.27 -1.61
CA ILE A 51 -1.24 -7.81 -0.78
C ILE A 51 -1.67 -7.74 0.67
N LEU A 52 -0.69 -7.82 1.56
CA LEU A 52 -0.85 -7.52 2.98
C LEU A 52 0.18 -6.46 3.32
N TRP A 53 -0.23 -5.48 4.12
CA TRP A 53 0.72 -4.53 4.68
C TRP A 53 0.41 -4.26 6.15
N MET A 54 1.43 -3.93 6.92
CA MET A 54 1.29 -3.64 8.34
C MET A 54 1.19 -2.14 8.58
N ASN A 55 0.06 -1.69 9.13
CA ASN A 55 -0.09 -0.30 9.56
C ASN A 55 0.54 -0.09 10.93
N LEU A 56 1.78 0.38 10.93
CA LEU A 56 2.53 0.68 12.14
C LEU A 56 2.00 1.96 12.81
N THR A 57 2.31 2.10 14.11
CA THR A 57 1.88 3.25 14.91
C THR A 57 2.69 4.51 14.57
N GLY A 58 2.10 5.68 14.82
CA GLY A 58 2.73 6.99 14.61
C GLY A 58 1.85 8.10 15.17
N SER A 59 2.44 9.25 15.51
CA SER A 59 1.75 10.36 16.19
C SER A 59 0.62 11.01 15.38
N GLY A 60 0.49 10.67 14.09
CA GLY A 60 -0.59 11.12 13.20
C GLY A 60 -0.96 10.05 12.17
N ASN A 61 -1.33 8.84 12.62
CA ASN A 61 -1.74 7.75 11.73
C ASN A 61 -3.13 8.00 11.12
N GLU A 62 -3.22 8.99 10.24
CA GLU A 62 -4.45 9.36 9.52
C GLU A 62 -4.95 8.21 8.63
N THR A 63 -4.06 7.33 8.15
CA THR A 63 -4.46 6.09 7.48
C THR A 63 -5.40 5.26 8.34
N ALA A 64 -5.11 5.11 9.64
CA ALA A 64 -6.00 4.40 10.55
C ALA A 64 -7.32 5.16 10.77
N GLY A 65 -7.27 6.50 10.90
CA GLY A 65 -8.47 7.32 11.03
C GLY A 65 -9.41 7.25 9.82
N HIS A 66 -8.89 7.07 8.61
CA HIS A 66 -9.70 6.91 7.40
C HIS A 66 -10.35 5.52 7.25
N LEU A 67 -9.83 4.50 7.95
CA LEU A 67 -10.26 3.10 7.81
C LEU A 67 -11.16 2.61 8.96
N LEU A 68 -11.31 3.41 10.02
CA LEU A 68 -12.21 3.17 11.14
C LEU A 68 -13.56 3.86 10.90
#